data_AF-A0A7W7YGB0-F1
#
_entry.id   AF-A0A7W7YGB0-F1
#
_cell.length_a   1.000
_cell.length_b   1.000
_cell.length_c   1.000
_cell.angle_alpha   90.00
_cell.angle_beta   90.00
_cell.angle_gamma   90.00
#
_symmetry.space_group_name_H-M   'P 1'
#
loop_
_entity.id
_entity.type
_entity.pdbx_description
1 polymer ?
#
loop_
_entity_poly.entity_id
_entity_poly.type
_entity_poly.pdbx_seq_one_letter_code
_entity_poly.pdbx_strand_id
1 'polypeptide(L)'
;MKRSLLLTATLFMTSFPSLADEALAAKMKALFPKADVDHDGLLSSTEQAQAAEHVKKVYGEQWSQKILGMFSLAAAADKTVSTEAWLKQVAENTREVAMTTERVAMRDGVKLATDIYLPAGPGPFPVILARTPYNRVTHHESAPGFARDGYAFVNQDMRGRHASEGENLPFIGCGWGEHQDGVDTIEWIKKQPWCNGTVATIGGSAGGITQNLLAGAVPSGLKAQYILVAPSDMYSDVSYIGSAFRKADVENWTTGNKFDPRALEIHRSHPSYDDYWRANDTHTRFAMMNVPAVNVGGWFDMFAQGTIDQFMGRQHQGGEGSKGRQKLIMGPWQHAVGKMPAGELTFPDANRIPIQYDPVRWFAHYLKGVDNGIDKEPAVAYYVMGDTSMPGAPGNEWRYADDWPIPAKEKPVYLTADKKLTLGAPAQGDAYHEYTFDPANPCPTIGGQNLTIARGSMDQRKVESRDDAVVFTSEPLDKPVEVTGRLWAKIFVSSSALDTDLSVRICDVYPDGRSMLITEGIQRLRYRKSREKPEPLTPGQVEEVTIDCWSTSIVFNAGHRVRVMVTSSNYPRFDVNPGTGQPWSEGGEKVKQTNRIYCDAEHPSRLIVPMPEMQKSSAE
;
A
#
# COMPACT_ATOMS: atom_id res chain seq x y z
N MET A 1 -6.74 -18.70 27.12
CA MET A 1 -7.78 -18.26 26.15
C MET A 1 -7.56 -16.78 25.84
N LYS A 2 -6.76 -16.48 24.79
CA LYS A 2 -6.42 -15.11 24.37
C LYS A 2 -7.50 -14.60 23.42
N ARG A 3 -8.10 -13.45 23.74
CA ARG A 3 -9.05 -12.75 22.85
C ARG A 3 -8.32 -12.37 21.56
N SER A 4 -8.91 -12.82 20.46
CA SER A 4 -8.47 -12.61 19.08
C SER A 4 -8.49 -11.12 18.74
N LEU A 5 -7.32 -10.47 18.75
CA LEU A 5 -7.11 -9.14 18.15
C LEU A 5 -7.09 -9.34 16.64
N LEU A 6 -8.26 -9.32 16.02
CA LEU A 6 -8.39 -9.72 14.64
C LEU A 6 -8.82 -8.53 13.78
N LEU A 7 -7.83 -8.04 13.03
CA LEU A 7 -7.87 -7.17 11.86
C LEU A 7 -9.10 -6.27 11.75
N THR A 8 -9.07 -5.15 12.46
CA THR A 8 -9.72 -3.92 12.01
C THR A 8 -8.67 -3.17 11.19
N ALA A 9 -8.60 -3.45 9.88
CA ALA A 9 -7.83 -2.63 8.95
C ALA A 9 -8.60 -1.31 8.75
N THR A 10 -8.57 -0.45 9.76
CA THR A 10 -9.17 0.89 9.69
C THR A 10 -8.27 1.77 8.84
N LEU A 11 -8.43 1.66 7.52
CA LEU A 11 -7.76 2.47 6.51
C LEU A 11 -8.51 3.80 6.35
N PHE A 12 -8.32 4.67 7.36
CA PHE A 12 -8.46 6.13 7.44
C PHE A 12 -8.61 6.46 8.95
N MET A 13 -7.53 6.30 9.71
CA MET A 13 -7.45 6.85 11.06
C MET A 13 -6.22 7.75 11.19
N THR A 14 -6.23 8.81 10.39
CA THR A 14 -5.70 10.10 10.83
C THR A 14 -6.89 11.04 10.97
N SER A 15 -7.36 11.19 12.21
CA SER A 15 -8.04 12.39 12.71
C SER A 15 -9.53 12.62 12.40
N PHE A 16 -10.38 11.60 12.54
CA PHE A 16 -11.72 11.85 13.10
C PHE A 16 -11.79 11.21 14.49
N PRO A 17 -11.51 11.94 15.59
CA PRO A 17 -12.12 11.54 16.84
C PRO A 17 -13.63 11.56 16.62
N SER A 18 -14.25 10.38 16.60
CA SER A 18 -15.70 10.21 16.72
C SER A 18 -16.11 10.70 18.11
N LEU A 19 -16.30 12.01 18.19
CA LEU A 19 -17.18 12.59 19.18
C LEU A 19 -18.51 12.75 18.46
N ALA A 20 -19.57 12.25 19.09
CA ALA A 20 -20.95 12.40 18.66
C ALA A 20 -21.20 13.76 17.99
N ASP A 21 -22.05 13.80 16.96
CA ASP A 21 -22.33 15.02 16.18
C ASP A 21 -22.57 16.26 17.09
N GLU A 22 -23.15 16.08 18.28
CA GLU A 22 -23.31 17.12 19.29
C GLU A 22 -22.00 17.65 19.91
N ALA A 23 -21.07 16.77 20.28
CA ALA A 23 -19.79 17.15 20.89
C ALA A 23 -18.86 17.81 19.86
N LEU A 24 -18.92 17.39 18.59
CA LEU A 24 -18.22 18.08 17.52
C LEU A 24 -18.85 19.44 17.22
N ALA A 25 -20.19 19.51 17.14
CA ALA A 25 -20.90 20.77 16.97
C ALA A 25 -20.59 21.75 18.10
N ALA A 26 -20.54 21.29 19.35
CA ALA A 26 -20.20 22.12 20.50
C ALA A 26 -18.78 22.72 20.37
N LYS A 27 -17.79 21.93 19.94
CA LYS A 27 -16.42 22.42 19.71
C LYS A 27 -16.37 23.47 18.60
N MET A 28 -17.05 23.22 17.48
CA MET A 28 -17.11 24.17 16.36
C MET A 28 -17.85 25.46 16.72
N LYS A 29 -18.98 25.37 17.42
CA LYS A 29 -19.71 26.55 17.92
C LYS A 29 -18.84 27.38 18.87
N ALA A 30 -18.05 26.73 19.71
CA ALA A 30 -17.14 27.38 20.65
C ALA A 30 -15.89 28.02 19.99
N LEU A 31 -15.63 27.77 18.70
CA LEU A 31 -14.50 28.38 17.99
C LEU A 31 -14.74 29.87 17.74
N PHE A 32 -15.95 30.24 17.30
CA PHE A 32 -16.25 31.60 16.87
C PHE A 32 -16.10 32.64 17.99
N PRO A 33 -16.68 32.46 19.20
CA PRO A 33 -16.52 33.43 20.29
C PRO A 33 -15.09 33.56 20.81
N LYS A 34 -14.22 32.58 20.51
CA LYS A 34 -12.78 32.64 20.85
C LYS A 34 -11.96 33.36 19.79
N ALA A 35 -12.46 33.38 18.56
CA ALA A 35 -11.81 33.97 17.40
C ALA A 35 -12.23 35.44 17.19
N ASP A 36 -13.44 35.79 17.58
CA ASP A 36 -14.02 37.14 17.58
C ASP A 36 -13.48 37.90 18.81
N VAL A 37 -12.31 38.51 18.63
CA VAL A 37 -11.53 39.09 19.74
C VAL A 37 -12.06 40.46 20.14
N ASP A 38 -12.63 41.20 19.19
CA ASP A 38 -13.27 42.50 19.45
C ASP A 38 -14.74 42.39 19.86
N HIS A 39 -15.32 41.19 19.78
CA HIS A 39 -16.67 40.84 20.21
C HIS A 39 -17.76 41.57 19.42
N ASP A 40 -17.50 41.88 18.15
CA ASP A 40 -18.44 42.60 17.28
C ASP A 40 -19.43 41.67 16.55
N GLY A 41 -19.27 40.35 16.71
CA GLY A 41 -20.11 39.32 16.13
C GLY A 41 -19.74 38.93 14.70
N LEU A 42 -18.64 39.47 14.16
CA LEU A 42 -18.08 39.21 12.84
C LEU A 42 -16.63 38.72 12.99
N LEU A 43 -16.24 37.74 12.19
CA LEU A 43 -14.83 37.39 12.03
C LEU A 43 -14.29 38.07 10.78
N SER A 44 -13.33 38.98 10.97
CA SER A 44 -12.47 39.48 9.90
C SER A 44 -11.65 38.35 9.27
N SER A 45 -11.12 38.56 8.05
CA SER A 45 -10.24 37.56 7.43
C SER A 45 -8.98 37.27 8.27
N THR A 46 -8.53 38.24 9.07
CA THR A 46 -7.40 38.07 9.99
C THR A 46 -7.74 37.14 11.14
N GLU A 47 -8.91 37.31 11.77
CA GLU A 47 -9.37 36.45 12.85
C GLU A 47 -9.69 35.02 12.36
N GLN A 48 -10.26 34.90 11.15
CA GLN A 48 -10.44 33.60 10.51
C GLN A 48 -9.09 32.86 10.34
N ALA A 49 -8.04 33.56 9.88
CA ALA A 49 -6.71 32.98 9.75
C ALA A 49 -6.09 32.60 11.10
N GLN A 50 -6.29 33.41 12.15
CA GLN A 50 -5.84 33.10 13.51
C GLN A 50 -6.58 31.89 14.11
N ALA A 51 -7.90 31.80 13.89
CA ALA A 51 -8.71 30.67 14.30
C ALA A 51 -8.26 29.39 13.59
N ALA A 52 -8.01 29.46 12.28
CA ALA A 52 -7.46 28.36 11.50
C ALA A 52 -6.08 27.93 11.99
N GLU A 53 -5.19 28.87 12.30
CA GLU A 53 -3.87 28.58 12.88
C GLU A 53 -3.96 27.97 14.29
N HIS A 54 -4.90 28.42 15.11
CA HIS A 54 -5.17 27.79 16.42
C HIS A 54 -5.66 26.35 16.23
N VAL A 55 -6.62 26.14 15.32
CA VAL A 55 -7.13 24.82 14.97
C VAL A 55 -6.00 23.94 14.40
N LYS A 56 -5.12 24.49 13.58
CA LYS A 56 -3.93 23.80 13.06
C LYS A 56 -3.04 23.29 14.18
N LYS A 57 -2.77 24.12 15.19
CA LYS A 57 -1.93 23.75 16.35
C LYS A 57 -2.57 22.69 17.25
N VAL A 58 -3.89 22.77 17.47
CA VAL A 58 -4.61 21.89 18.41
C VAL A 58 -5.10 20.61 17.75
N TYR A 59 -5.57 20.70 16.52
CA TYR A 59 -6.29 19.63 15.80
C TYR A 59 -5.63 19.23 14.47
N GLY A 60 -4.63 19.97 13.99
CA GLY A 60 -3.86 19.66 12.79
C GLY A 60 -4.33 20.39 11.53
N GLU A 61 -3.50 20.31 10.47
CA GLU A 61 -3.69 21.02 9.20
C GLU A 61 -5.03 20.72 8.51
N GLN A 62 -5.49 19.47 8.48
CA GLN A 62 -6.77 19.12 7.85
C GLN A 62 -7.96 19.80 8.52
N TRP A 63 -7.93 19.89 9.85
CA TRP A 63 -8.95 20.61 10.61
C TRP A 63 -8.89 22.11 10.31
N SER A 64 -7.70 22.68 10.20
CA SER A 64 -7.52 24.07 9.80
C SER A 64 -8.11 24.33 8.41
N GLN A 65 -7.80 23.50 7.43
CA GLN A 65 -8.33 23.62 6.07
C GLN A 65 -9.86 23.42 6.02
N LYS A 66 -10.40 22.48 6.80
CA LYS A 66 -11.86 22.30 6.92
C LYS A 66 -12.52 23.55 7.49
N ILE A 67 -11.95 24.13 8.54
CA ILE A 67 -12.45 25.36 9.16
C ILE A 67 -12.34 26.55 8.19
N LEU A 68 -11.23 26.68 7.46
CA LEU A 68 -11.06 27.69 6.40
C LEU A 68 -12.10 27.52 5.28
N GLY A 69 -12.38 26.28 4.87
CA GLY A 69 -13.44 25.97 3.91
C GLY A 69 -14.81 26.37 4.44
N MET A 70 -15.10 26.08 5.72
CA MET A 70 -16.33 26.50 6.37
C MET A 70 -16.45 28.02 6.46
N PHE A 71 -15.37 28.73 6.80
CA PHE A 71 -15.37 30.21 6.77
C PHE A 71 -15.62 30.73 5.37
N SER A 72 -14.97 30.17 4.35
CA SER A 72 -15.20 30.55 2.96
C SER A 72 -16.65 30.35 2.51
N LEU A 73 -17.33 29.32 3.01
CA LEU A 73 -18.75 29.06 2.71
C LEU A 73 -19.68 29.99 3.48
N ALA A 74 -19.29 30.39 4.70
CA ALA A 74 -20.05 31.29 5.56
C ALA A 74 -19.77 32.78 5.29
N ALA A 75 -18.78 33.11 4.46
CA ALA A 75 -18.31 34.46 4.25
C ALA A 75 -19.29 35.32 3.42
N ALA A 76 -19.46 36.57 3.82
CA ALA A 76 -20.14 37.61 3.04
C ALA A 76 -19.24 38.12 1.89
N ALA A 77 -19.76 39.02 1.07
CA ALA A 77 -19.03 39.58 -0.09
C ALA A 77 -17.73 40.31 0.30
N ASP A 78 -17.67 40.87 1.51
CA ASP A 78 -16.49 41.52 2.09
C ASP A 78 -15.54 40.54 2.82
N LYS A 79 -15.81 39.24 2.72
CA LYS A 79 -15.07 38.13 3.36
C LYS A 79 -15.18 38.08 4.89
N THR A 80 -16.07 38.85 5.50
CA THR A 80 -16.39 38.68 6.92
C THR A 80 -17.31 37.47 7.12
N VAL A 81 -17.24 36.82 8.29
CA VAL A 81 -18.15 35.71 8.65
C VAL A 81 -18.93 36.12 9.89
N SER A 82 -20.25 36.20 9.81
CA SER A 82 -21.08 36.50 10.99
C SER A 82 -21.28 35.28 11.89
N THR A 83 -21.59 35.52 13.16
CA THR A 83 -21.95 34.46 14.11
C THR A 83 -23.08 33.59 13.55
N GLU A 84 -24.10 34.20 12.94
CA GLU A 84 -25.23 33.49 12.36
C GLU A 84 -24.80 32.59 11.19
N ALA A 85 -24.00 33.13 10.26
CA ALA A 85 -23.49 32.37 9.12
C ALA A 85 -22.60 31.20 9.56
N TRP A 86 -21.76 31.43 10.58
CA TRP A 86 -20.96 30.37 11.19
C TRP A 86 -21.82 29.29 11.82
N LEU A 87 -22.78 29.64 12.67
CA LEU A 87 -23.65 28.67 13.33
C LEU A 87 -24.45 27.84 12.32
N LYS A 88 -24.90 28.46 11.22
CA LYS A 88 -25.52 27.76 10.10
C LYS A 88 -24.55 26.75 9.47
N GLN A 89 -23.32 27.18 9.18
CA GLN A 89 -22.30 26.32 8.58
C GLN A 89 -21.91 25.15 9.48
N VAL A 90 -21.83 25.38 10.79
CA VAL A 90 -21.62 24.31 11.79
C VAL A 90 -22.78 23.34 11.78
N ALA A 91 -24.02 23.83 11.83
CA ALA A 91 -25.21 22.98 11.78
C ALA A 91 -25.25 22.09 10.52
N GLU A 92 -24.85 22.63 9.37
CA GLU A 92 -24.74 21.86 8.12
C GLU A 92 -23.62 20.79 8.18
N ASN A 93 -22.48 21.11 8.79
CA ASN A 93 -21.32 20.21 8.91
C ASN A 93 -21.45 19.12 9.97
N THR A 94 -22.40 19.26 10.89
CA THR A 94 -22.70 18.29 11.95
C THR A 94 -24.11 17.73 11.86
N ARG A 95 -24.81 17.95 10.72
CA ARG A 95 -26.17 17.44 10.52
C ARG A 95 -26.17 15.91 10.56
N GLU A 96 -27.17 15.31 11.19
CA GLU A 96 -27.37 13.87 11.09
C GLU A 96 -27.63 13.47 9.63
N VAL A 97 -27.03 12.36 9.20
CA VAL A 97 -27.23 11.81 7.85
C VAL A 97 -27.99 10.51 8.00
N ALA A 98 -29.22 10.48 7.47
CA ALA A 98 -30.03 9.27 7.47
C ALA A 98 -29.37 8.17 6.61
N MET A 99 -29.43 6.95 7.13
CA MET A 99 -28.96 5.75 6.46
C MET A 99 -30.15 4.82 6.18
N THR A 100 -30.23 4.29 4.97
CA THR A 100 -31.11 3.15 4.65
C THR A 100 -30.27 1.94 4.23
N THR A 101 -30.81 0.74 4.41
CA THR A 101 -30.17 -0.51 3.96
C THR A 101 -31.04 -1.18 2.93
N GLU A 102 -30.47 -1.50 1.77
CA GLU A 102 -31.11 -2.21 0.67
C GLU A 102 -30.52 -3.60 0.44
N ARG A 103 -31.32 -4.47 -0.18
CA ARG A 103 -30.92 -5.82 -0.63
C ARG A 103 -30.78 -5.81 -2.15
N VAL A 104 -29.62 -5.40 -2.63
CA VAL A 104 -29.36 -5.22 -4.07
C VAL A 104 -29.18 -6.59 -4.72
N ALA A 105 -30.06 -6.95 -5.66
CA ALA A 105 -29.96 -8.20 -6.40
C ALA A 105 -28.90 -8.11 -7.50
N MET A 106 -27.98 -9.07 -7.54
CA MET A 106 -27.01 -9.25 -8.61
C MET A 106 -27.65 -9.99 -9.80
N ARG A 107 -26.93 -10.13 -10.92
CA ARG A 107 -27.41 -10.81 -12.13
C ARG A 107 -27.84 -12.27 -11.94
N ASP A 108 -27.30 -12.93 -10.92
CA ASP A 108 -27.61 -14.31 -10.55
C ASP A 108 -28.66 -14.41 -9.44
N GLY A 109 -29.28 -13.29 -9.04
CA GLY A 109 -30.34 -13.22 -8.04
C GLY A 109 -29.84 -13.15 -6.58
N VAL A 110 -28.55 -13.35 -6.33
CA VAL A 110 -27.96 -13.18 -4.98
C VAL A 110 -28.08 -11.73 -4.53
N LYS A 111 -28.51 -11.50 -3.29
CA LYS A 111 -28.72 -10.15 -2.76
C LYS A 111 -27.60 -9.71 -1.84
N LEU A 112 -26.99 -8.57 -2.17
CA LEU A 112 -25.94 -7.93 -1.38
C LEU A 112 -26.51 -6.83 -0.49
N ALA A 113 -26.15 -6.85 0.79
CA ALA A 113 -26.56 -5.84 1.76
C ALA A 113 -25.79 -4.54 1.52
N THR A 114 -26.53 -3.45 1.34
CA THR A 114 -25.97 -2.18 0.88
C THR A 114 -26.54 -1.02 1.70
N ASP A 115 -25.70 -0.33 2.45
CA ASP A 115 -26.06 0.88 3.19
C ASP A 115 -25.93 2.11 2.27
N ILE A 116 -26.89 3.03 2.38
CA ILE A 116 -27.02 4.20 1.52
C ILE A 116 -27.16 5.44 2.40
N TYR A 117 -26.28 6.40 2.18
CA TYR A 117 -26.27 7.70 2.83
C TYR A 117 -26.53 8.76 1.76
N LEU A 118 -27.61 9.52 1.91
CA LEU A 118 -27.97 10.56 0.95
C LEU A 118 -27.65 11.95 1.53
N PRO A 119 -27.15 12.88 0.70
CA PRO A 119 -27.13 14.29 1.04
C PRO A 119 -28.54 14.82 1.31
N ALA A 120 -28.65 15.88 2.10
CA ALA A 120 -29.91 16.61 2.23
C ALA A 120 -30.22 17.43 0.97
N GLY A 121 -31.50 17.70 0.75
CA GLY A 121 -32.00 18.46 -0.38
C GLY A 121 -32.44 17.58 -1.56
N PRO A 122 -32.95 18.18 -2.64
CA PRO A 122 -33.31 17.44 -3.84
C PRO A 122 -32.03 16.95 -4.54
N GLY A 123 -31.99 15.66 -4.86
CA GLY A 123 -31.00 15.10 -5.79
C GLY A 123 -31.28 15.51 -7.25
N PRO A 124 -30.63 14.87 -8.23
CA PRO A 124 -29.75 13.70 -8.11
C PRO A 124 -28.31 14.07 -7.72
N PHE A 125 -27.59 13.12 -7.12
CA PHE A 125 -26.26 13.28 -6.55
C PHE A 125 -25.20 12.44 -7.28
N PRO A 126 -23.94 12.88 -7.32
CA PRO A 126 -22.81 12.00 -7.62
C PRO A 126 -22.63 10.97 -6.51
N VAL A 127 -22.18 9.76 -6.87
CA VAL A 127 -22.12 8.63 -5.94
C VAL A 127 -20.68 8.20 -5.67
N ILE A 128 -20.37 7.90 -4.41
CA ILE A 128 -19.15 7.22 -3.98
C ILE A 128 -19.53 5.83 -3.50
N LEU A 129 -18.95 4.79 -4.11
CA LEU A 129 -19.17 3.38 -3.78
C LEU A 129 -17.96 2.80 -3.06
N ALA A 130 -18.20 2.20 -1.89
CA ALA A 130 -17.27 1.34 -1.18
C ALA A 130 -17.81 -0.10 -1.15
N ARG A 131 -16.94 -1.08 -1.39
CA ARG A 131 -17.25 -2.52 -1.26
C ARG A 131 -16.25 -3.14 -0.32
N THR A 132 -16.72 -3.93 0.65
CA THR A 132 -15.85 -4.42 1.73
C THR A 132 -16.20 -5.84 2.17
N PRO A 133 -15.20 -6.68 2.54
CA PRO A 133 -15.45 -7.93 3.22
C PRO A 133 -15.46 -7.80 4.76
N TYR A 134 -15.28 -6.58 5.29
CA TYR A 134 -15.04 -6.30 6.72
C TYR A 134 -16.25 -5.76 7.48
N ASN A 135 -17.47 -6.01 6.99
CA ASN A 135 -18.74 -5.45 7.46
C ASN A 135 -18.88 -3.98 7.09
N ARG A 136 -19.93 -3.65 6.34
CA ARG A 136 -20.27 -2.28 5.94
C ARG A 136 -20.46 -1.31 7.12
N VAL A 137 -20.71 -1.82 8.32
CA VAL A 137 -20.74 -1.01 9.56
C VAL A 137 -19.43 -0.24 9.80
N THR A 138 -18.30 -0.74 9.28
CA THR A 138 -16.97 -0.08 9.42
C THR A 138 -16.87 1.32 8.79
N HIS A 139 -17.81 1.70 7.91
CA HIS A 139 -17.81 3.04 7.29
C HIS A 139 -18.90 3.96 7.85
N HIS A 140 -19.63 3.54 8.90
CA HIS A 140 -20.68 4.36 9.50
C HIS A 140 -20.16 5.69 10.05
N GLU A 141 -18.87 5.76 10.40
CA GLU A 141 -18.23 7.00 10.87
C GLU A 141 -17.78 7.93 9.73
N SER A 142 -17.37 7.39 8.58
CA SER A 142 -16.81 8.19 7.47
C SER A 142 -17.83 8.55 6.39
N ALA A 143 -18.83 7.70 6.15
CA ALA A 143 -19.85 7.90 5.13
C ALA A 143 -20.68 9.20 5.31
N PRO A 144 -21.08 9.60 6.53
CA PRO A 144 -21.77 10.87 6.74
C PRO A 144 -20.96 12.09 6.28
N GLY A 145 -19.62 12.04 6.35
CA GLY A 145 -18.75 13.12 5.88
C GLY A 145 -18.96 13.40 4.38
N PHE A 146 -18.87 12.35 3.55
CA PHE A 146 -19.11 12.47 2.11
C PHE A 146 -20.55 12.91 1.77
N ALA A 147 -21.54 12.45 2.54
CA ALA A 147 -22.93 12.87 2.38
C ALA A 147 -23.16 14.35 2.75
N ARG A 148 -22.43 14.87 3.73
CA ARG A 148 -22.42 16.31 4.05
C ARG A 148 -21.73 17.11 2.95
N ASP A 149 -20.71 16.54 2.31
CA ASP A 149 -20.03 17.12 1.15
C ASP A 149 -20.85 16.99 -0.16
N GLY A 150 -22.07 16.45 -0.12
CA GLY A 150 -22.98 16.40 -1.27
C GLY A 150 -22.77 15.20 -2.20
N TYR A 151 -22.21 14.10 -1.71
CA TYR A 151 -22.13 12.83 -2.42
C TYR A 151 -23.09 11.80 -1.80
N ALA A 152 -23.83 11.05 -2.61
CA ALA A 152 -24.44 9.82 -2.10
C ALA A 152 -23.32 8.83 -1.80
N PHE A 153 -23.28 8.28 -0.58
CA PHE A 153 -22.31 7.25 -0.21
C PHE A 153 -23.01 5.90 -0.14
N VAL A 154 -22.50 4.93 -0.89
CA VAL A 154 -23.04 3.57 -0.96
C VAL A 154 -21.98 2.61 -0.44
N ASN A 155 -22.29 1.87 0.61
CA ASN A 155 -21.37 0.90 1.20
C ASN A 155 -21.95 -0.51 1.18
N GLN A 156 -21.25 -1.44 0.56
CA GLN A 156 -21.77 -2.77 0.31
C GLN A 156 -20.90 -3.86 0.93
N ASP A 157 -21.55 -4.81 1.61
CA ASP A 157 -20.93 -6.07 1.99
C ASP A 157 -20.72 -6.93 0.73
N MET A 158 -19.50 -7.41 0.51
CA MET A 158 -19.20 -8.35 -0.56
C MET A 158 -20.06 -9.63 -0.47
N ARG A 159 -20.19 -10.34 -1.60
CA ARG A 159 -20.85 -11.66 -1.66
C ARG A 159 -20.36 -12.61 -0.57
N GLY A 160 -21.30 -13.29 0.08
CA GLY A 160 -21.06 -14.22 1.17
C GLY A 160 -20.55 -13.59 2.47
N ARG A 161 -20.54 -12.25 2.58
CA ARG A 161 -20.04 -11.53 3.75
C ARG A 161 -21.18 -10.92 4.56
N HIS A 162 -21.12 -11.13 5.87
CA HIS A 162 -22.00 -10.49 6.85
C HIS A 162 -23.48 -10.65 6.49
N ALA A 163 -24.16 -9.58 6.09
CA ALA A 163 -25.57 -9.68 5.73
C ALA A 163 -25.76 -10.13 4.26
N SER A 164 -24.77 -10.01 3.38
CA SER A 164 -24.89 -10.41 1.98
C SER A 164 -25.02 -11.93 1.81
N GLU A 165 -25.86 -12.33 0.86
CA GLU A 165 -26.00 -13.73 0.43
C GLU A 165 -24.80 -14.20 -0.43
N GLY A 166 -24.76 -15.50 -0.74
CA GLY A 166 -23.79 -16.11 -1.65
C GLY A 166 -22.61 -16.78 -0.96
N GLU A 167 -21.61 -17.20 -1.74
CA GLU A 167 -20.46 -17.95 -1.24
C GLU A 167 -19.45 -17.07 -0.50
N ASN A 168 -19.02 -17.52 0.68
CA ASN A 168 -18.06 -16.83 1.53
C ASN A 168 -16.61 -17.15 1.12
N LEU A 169 -16.26 -16.79 -0.12
CA LEU A 169 -14.92 -16.90 -0.67
C LEU A 169 -14.40 -15.51 -1.07
N PRO A 170 -13.09 -15.24 -0.90
CA PRO A 170 -12.54 -13.90 -1.13
C PRO A 170 -12.61 -13.50 -2.61
N PHE A 171 -13.01 -12.25 -2.84
CA PHE A 171 -13.00 -11.58 -4.15
C PHE A 171 -13.85 -12.20 -5.28
N ILE A 172 -14.65 -13.22 -4.99
CA ILE A 172 -15.64 -13.72 -5.95
C ILE A 172 -16.59 -12.59 -6.34
N GLY A 173 -16.75 -12.38 -7.65
CA GLY A 173 -17.62 -11.34 -8.20
C GLY A 173 -17.07 -9.91 -8.11
N CYS A 174 -15.82 -9.71 -7.71
CA CYS A 174 -15.23 -8.38 -7.67
C CYS A 174 -14.71 -7.88 -9.02
N GLY A 175 -14.41 -8.78 -9.96
CA GLY A 175 -13.78 -8.45 -11.24
C GLY A 175 -14.60 -8.84 -12.46
N TRP A 176 -13.89 -9.30 -13.48
CA TRP A 176 -14.45 -9.83 -14.71
C TRP A 176 -14.58 -11.35 -14.58
N GLY A 177 -15.75 -11.89 -14.88
CA GLY A 177 -16.02 -13.32 -14.74
C GLY A 177 -17.51 -13.62 -14.80
N GLU A 178 -17.87 -14.80 -14.30
CA GLU A 178 -19.27 -15.23 -14.16
C GLU A 178 -20.06 -14.28 -13.27
N HIS A 179 -19.54 -14.00 -12.07
CA HIS A 179 -20.04 -12.97 -11.17
C HIS A 179 -19.36 -11.63 -11.45
N GLN A 180 -20.12 -10.53 -11.46
CA GLN A 180 -19.60 -9.18 -11.65
C GLN A 180 -20.36 -8.20 -10.74
N ASP A 181 -20.39 -8.53 -9.46
CA ASP A 181 -21.21 -7.84 -8.46
C ASP A 181 -20.93 -6.33 -8.38
N GLY A 182 -19.68 -5.91 -8.64
CA GLY A 182 -19.34 -4.48 -8.68
C GLY A 182 -19.98 -3.76 -9.87
N VAL A 183 -20.03 -4.41 -11.03
CA VAL A 183 -20.70 -3.89 -12.24
C VAL A 183 -22.22 -3.83 -11.99
N ASP A 184 -22.80 -4.90 -11.48
CA ASP A 184 -24.24 -4.99 -11.20
C ASP A 184 -24.68 -3.94 -10.18
N THR A 185 -23.85 -3.69 -9.16
CA THR A 185 -24.08 -2.65 -8.16
C THR A 185 -24.06 -1.26 -8.78
N ILE A 186 -23.11 -0.94 -9.66
CA ILE A 186 -23.07 0.36 -10.36
C ILE A 186 -24.31 0.54 -11.25
N GLU A 187 -24.72 -0.49 -11.99
CA GLU A 187 -25.93 -0.43 -12.82
C GLU A 187 -27.20 -0.28 -11.99
N TRP A 188 -27.26 -0.89 -10.80
CA TRP A 188 -28.36 -0.66 -9.86
C TRP A 188 -28.36 0.78 -9.33
N ILE A 189 -27.20 1.31 -8.92
CA ILE A 189 -27.03 2.69 -8.43
C ILE A 189 -27.53 3.70 -9.48
N LYS A 190 -27.13 3.53 -10.75
CA LYS A 190 -27.50 4.45 -11.85
C LYS A 190 -29.00 4.50 -12.14
N LYS A 191 -29.77 3.48 -11.74
CA LYS A 191 -31.23 3.45 -11.91
C LYS A 191 -31.97 4.17 -10.78
N GLN A 192 -31.28 4.55 -9.71
CA GLN A 192 -31.90 5.20 -8.58
C GLN A 192 -32.21 6.67 -8.88
N PRO A 193 -33.37 7.20 -8.45
CA PRO A 193 -33.76 8.58 -8.74
C PRO A 193 -32.85 9.63 -8.10
N TRP A 194 -32.09 9.22 -7.06
CA TRP A 194 -31.14 10.06 -6.37
C TRP A 194 -29.74 10.06 -6.99
N CYS A 195 -29.47 9.27 -8.05
CA CYS A 195 -28.15 9.19 -8.69
C CYS A 195 -28.11 10.03 -9.97
N ASN A 196 -27.06 10.83 -10.16
CA ASN A 196 -26.89 11.68 -11.35
C ASN A 196 -26.21 10.94 -12.53
N GLY A 197 -26.02 9.63 -12.42
CA GLY A 197 -25.36 8.78 -13.41
C GLY A 197 -23.85 8.67 -13.28
N THR A 198 -23.21 9.36 -12.32
CA THR A 198 -21.76 9.28 -12.08
C THR A 198 -21.43 8.55 -10.78
N VAL A 199 -20.47 7.63 -10.86
CA VAL A 199 -20.00 6.86 -9.70
C VAL A 199 -18.47 6.95 -9.61
N ALA A 200 -17.94 7.19 -8.42
CA ALA A 200 -16.54 6.92 -8.07
C ALA A 200 -16.46 5.77 -7.06
N THR A 201 -15.28 5.20 -6.89
CA THR A 201 -15.03 4.21 -5.84
C THR A 201 -13.94 4.66 -4.86
N ILE A 202 -14.05 4.20 -3.62
CA ILE A 202 -13.02 4.38 -2.59
C ILE A 202 -12.90 3.12 -1.72
N GLY A 203 -11.70 2.88 -1.21
CA GLY A 203 -11.43 1.75 -0.33
C GLY A 203 -9.96 1.41 -0.22
N GLY A 204 -9.58 0.85 0.92
CA GLY A 204 -8.22 0.37 1.18
C GLY A 204 -8.14 -1.15 1.29
N SER A 205 -6.96 -1.72 1.07
CA SER A 205 -6.72 -3.16 1.26
C SER A 205 -7.64 -3.99 0.36
N ALA A 206 -8.39 -4.94 0.91
CA ALA A 206 -9.43 -5.67 0.19
C ALA A 206 -10.44 -4.77 -0.53
N GLY A 207 -10.81 -3.62 0.07
CA GLY A 207 -11.65 -2.63 -0.61
C GLY A 207 -10.96 -2.03 -1.83
N GLY A 208 -9.65 -1.78 -1.77
CA GLY A 208 -8.84 -1.37 -2.92
C GLY A 208 -8.70 -2.47 -3.99
N ILE A 209 -8.54 -3.74 -3.58
CA ILE A 209 -8.55 -4.90 -4.50
C ILE A 209 -9.86 -4.94 -5.29
N THR A 210 -11.01 -4.70 -4.63
CA THR A 210 -12.29 -4.65 -5.35
C THR A 210 -12.33 -3.55 -6.40
N GLN A 211 -11.64 -2.43 -6.19
CA GLN A 211 -11.58 -1.32 -7.16
C GLN A 211 -10.72 -1.68 -8.37
N ASN A 212 -9.56 -2.31 -8.15
CA ASN A 212 -8.68 -2.75 -9.23
C ASN A 212 -9.36 -3.80 -10.12
N LEU A 213 -10.02 -4.77 -9.50
CA LEU A 213 -10.77 -5.80 -10.22
C LEU A 213 -11.97 -5.21 -10.98
N LEU A 214 -12.72 -4.29 -10.35
CA LEU A 214 -13.84 -3.60 -10.99
C LEU A 214 -13.39 -2.77 -12.20
N ALA A 215 -12.25 -2.10 -12.13
CA ALA A 215 -11.73 -1.33 -13.26
C ALA A 215 -11.47 -2.21 -14.48
N GLY A 216 -10.92 -3.42 -14.28
CA GLY A 216 -10.72 -4.41 -15.34
C GLY A 216 -12.03 -5.02 -15.89
N ALA A 217 -13.14 -4.89 -15.16
CA ALA A 217 -14.48 -5.28 -15.60
C ALA A 217 -15.21 -4.19 -16.41
N VAL A 218 -14.65 -2.98 -16.51
CA VAL A 218 -15.11 -1.87 -17.37
C VAL A 218 -16.59 -1.48 -17.13
N PRO A 219 -17.00 -1.16 -15.88
CA PRO A 219 -18.38 -0.75 -15.59
C PRO A 219 -18.75 0.56 -16.29
N SER A 220 -19.98 0.65 -16.78
CA SER A 220 -20.52 1.90 -17.33
C SER A 220 -20.88 2.89 -16.22
N GLY A 221 -20.36 4.11 -16.27
CA GLY A 221 -20.66 5.18 -15.32
C GLY A 221 -19.63 5.37 -14.20
N LEU A 222 -18.60 4.50 -14.12
CA LEU A 222 -17.43 4.76 -13.26
C LEU A 222 -16.63 5.94 -13.83
N LYS A 223 -16.29 6.91 -12.97
CA LYS A 223 -15.62 8.16 -13.35
C LYS A 223 -14.27 8.39 -12.68
N ALA A 224 -14.04 7.85 -11.50
CA ALA A 224 -12.79 8.01 -10.76
C ALA A 224 -12.66 6.95 -9.66
N GLN A 225 -11.43 6.68 -9.23
CA GLN A 225 -11.16 5.76 -8.11
C GLN A 225 -10.13 6.35 -7.15
N TYR A 226 -10.23 5.96 -5.88
CA TYR A 226 -9.26 6.29 -4.85
C TYR A 226 -8.88 5.03 -4.08
N ILE A 227 -7.70 4.50 -4.40
CA ILE A 227 -7.28 3.13 -4.11
C ILE A 227 -6.13 3.18 -3.10
N LEU A 228 -6.36 2.64 -1.91
CA LEU A 228 -5.33 2.58 -0.87
C LEU A 228 -4.81 1.14 -0.70
N VAL A 229 -3.50 0.99 -0.62
CA VAL A 229 -2.74 -0.23 -0.29
C VAL A 229 -3.37 -1.46 -0.94
N ALA A 230 -3.30 -1.53 -2.26
CA ALA A 230 -3.91 -2.60 -3.02
C ALA A 230 -3.00 -3.07 -4.17
N PRO A 231 -2.87 -4.39 -4.36
CA PRO A 231 -2.03 -4.99 -5.38
C PRO A 231 -2.65 -4.93 -6.78
N SER A 232 -1.81 -5.22 -7.78
CA SER A 232 -2.18 -5.44 -9.18
C SER A 232 -2.61 -6.88 -9.47
N ASP A 233 -1.99 -7.86 -8.80
CA ASP A 233 -2.33 -9.26 -9.01
C ASP A 233 -2.35 -10.05 -7.70
N MET A 234 -3.10 -11.15 -7.67
CA MET A 234 -3.29 -11.95 -6.45
C MET A 234 -2.22 -13.04 -6.24
N TYR A 235 -1.33 -13.25 -7.21
CA TYR A 235 -0.27 -14.26 -7.15
C TYR A 235 1.02 -13.63 -6.63
N SER A 236 1.70 -12.83 -7.44
CA SER A 236 3.03 -12.27 -7.18
C SER A 236 3.02 -11.20 -6.08
N ASP A 237 1.95 -10.42 -5.94
CA ASP A 237 1.88 -9.37 -4.92
C ASP A 237 1.28 -9.84 -3.58
N VAL A 238 0.50 -10.92 -3.60
CA VAL A 238 -0.28 -11.35 -2.43
C VAL A 238 0.11 -12.74 -1.93
N SER A 239 -0.01 -13.76 -2.78
CA SER A 239 -0.02 -15.16 -2.31
C SER A 239 1.32 -15.87 -2.43
N TYR A 240 2.08 -15.56 -3.47
CA TYR A 240 3.31 -16.25 -3.90
C TYR A 240 4.38 -15.25 -4.37
N ILE A 241 5.00 -14.52 -3.44
CA ILE A 241 6.11 -13.59 -3.76
C ILE A 241 7.35 -14.41 -4.12
N GLY A 242 7.94 -14.16 -5.28
CA GLY A 242 9.03 -15.01 -5.80
C GLY A 242 8.65 -16.49 -5.91
N SER A 243 7.35 -16.77 -6.08
CA SER A 243 6.77 -18.11 -6.08
C SER A 243 6.91 -18.88 -4.74
N ALA A 244 7.24 -18.20 -3.64
CA ALA A 244 7.20 -18.75 -2.28
C ALA A 244 5.87 -18.36 -1.61
N PHE A 245 5.18 -19.31 -0.98
CA PHE A 245 3.85 -19.06 -0.42
C PHE A 245 3.95 -18.12 0.78
N ARG A 246 3.22 -17.01 0.75
CA ARG A 246 3.20 -15.96 1.78
C ARG A 246 2.37 -16.38 2.99
N LYS A 247 2.86 -17.41 3.68
CA LYS A 247 2.17 -18.22 4.68
C LYS A 247 1.42 -17.41 5.72
N ALA A 248 2.11 -16.63 6.55
CA ALA A 248 1.48 -15.98 7.69
C ALA A 248 0.34 -15.04 7.27
N ASP A 249 0.58 -14.16 6.31
CA ASP A 249 -0.42 -13.17 5.90
C ASP A 249 -1.64 -13.82 5.24
N VAL A 250 -1.43 -14.78 4.32
CA VAL A 250 -2.54 -15.46 3.64
C VAL A 250 -3.37 -16.28 4.63
N GLU A 251 -2.73 -17.08 5.48
CA GLU A 251 -3.43 -17.94 6.44
C GLU A 251 -4.16 -17.13 7.51
N ASN A 252 -3.46 -16.17 8.13
CA ASN A 252 -4.02 -15.38 9.22
C ASN A 252 -5.15 -14.46 8.73
N TRP A 253 -4.99 -13.85 7.54
CA TRP A 253 -6.05 -12.99 6.98
C TRP A 253 -7.28 -13.81 6.61
N THR A 254 -7.10 -14.94 5.94
CA THR A 254 -8.23 -15.77 5.47
C THR A 254 -8.98 -16.39 6.65
N THR A 255 -8.25 -17.05 7.57
CA THR A 255 -8.83 -17.66 8.77
C THR A 255 -9.45 -16.60 9.67
N GLY A 256 -8.75 -15.48 9.84
CA GLY A 256 -9.19 -14.45 10.75
C GLY A 256 -10.46 -13.77 10.29
N ASN A 257 -10.57 -13.44 9.00
CA ASN A 257 -11.82 -12.93 8.43
C ASN A 257 -12.93 -13.98 8.34
N LYS A 258 -12.69 -15.21 8.82
CA LYS A 258 -13.65 -16.32 8.83
C LYS A 258 -14.22 -16.58 7.43
N PHE A 259 -13.36 -16.54 6.41
CA PHE A 259 -13.73 -17.08 5.10
C PHE A 259 -13.93 -18.59 5.22
N ASP A 260 -14.66 -19.16 4.27
CA ASP A 260 -14.78 -20.61 4.14
C ASP A 260 -13.37 -21.24 4.07
N PRO A 261 -13.05 -22.28 4.86
CA PRO A 261 -11.75 -22.96 4.82
C PRO A 261 -11.29 -23.38 3.42
N ARG A 262 -12.24 -23.64 2.51
CA ARG A 262 -11.97 -23.91 1.10
C ARG A 262 -11.13 -22.81 0.43
N ALA A 263 -11.23 -21.56 0.87
CA ALA A 263 -10.41 -20.47 0.34
C ALA A 263 -8.90 -20.71 0.50
N LEU A 264 -8.47 -21.26 1.65
CA LEU A 264 -7.06 -21.62 1.85
C LEU A 264 -6.66 -22.88 1.10
N GLU A 265 -7.57 -23.84 0.98
CA GLU A 265 -7.33 -25.06 0.19
C GLU A 265 -7.10 -24.71 -1.28
N ILE A 266 -7.94 -23.84 -1.85
CA ILE A 266 -7.81 -23.33 -3.22
C ILE A 266 -6.46 -22.61 -3.39
N HIS A 267 -6.11 -21.64 -2.54
CA HIS A 267 -4.83 -20.94 -2.67
C HIS A 267 -3.61 -21.88 -2.65
N ARG A 268 -3.66 -22.95 -1.84
CA ARG A 268 -2.57 -23.94 -1.75
C ARG A 268 -2.57 -24.95 -2.90
N SER A 269 -3.72 -25.22 -3.53
CA SER A 269 -3.79 -26.12 -4.69
C SER A 269 -3.25 -25.48 -5.98
N HIS A 270 -3.01 -24.17 -5.97
CA HIS A 270 -2.49 -23.40 -7.10
C HIS A 270 -1.10 -22.77 -6.78
N PRO A 271 -0.03 -23.57 -6.59
CA PRO A 271 1.30 -23.04 -6.26
C PRO A 271 2.01 -22.37 -7.46
N SER A 272 1.63 -22.71 -8.68
CA SER A 272 2.09 -22.05 -9.91
C SER A 272 1.15 -20.92 -10.30
N TYR A 273 1.65 -19.94 -11.06
CA TYR A 273 0.79 -18.98 -11.75
C TYR A 273 0.06 -19.67 -12.92
N ASP A 274 -1.15 -20.15 -12.65
CA ASP A 274 -2.02 -20.84 -13.61
C ASP A 274 -3.29 -20.02 -13.91
N ASP A 275 -4.28 -20.64 -14.55
CA ASP A 275 -5.51 -19.98 -14.96
C ASP A 275 -6.35 -19.45 -13.79
N TYR A 276 -6.23 -20.04 -12.59
CA TYR A 276 -6.91 -19.54 -11.39
C TYR A 276 -6.42 -18.14 -11.04
N TRP A 277 -5.10 -17.94 -11.03
CA TRP A 277 -4.50 -16.63 -10.76
C TRP A 277 -4.71 -15.65 -11.91
N ARG A 278 -4.57 -16.12 -13.15
CA ARG A 278 -4.75 -15.31 -14.35
C ARG A 278 -6.16 -14.72 -14.46
N ALA A 279 -7.17 -15.43 -13.93
CA ALA A 279 -8.56 -14.96 -13.93
C ALA A 279 -8.76 -13.63 -13.20
N ASN A 280 -7.90 -13.30 -12.22
CA ASN A 280 -7.95 -12.07 -11.43
C ASN A 280 -6.69 -11.19 -11.60
N ASP A 281 -5.86 -11.46 -12.62
CA ASP A 281 -4.66 -10.68 -12.88
C ASP A 281 -4.99 -9.42 -13.68
N THR A 282 -4.92 -8.27 -13.01
CA THR A 282 -5.30 -6.99 -13.61
C THR A 282 -4.27 -6.47 -14.61
N HIS A 283 -3.05 -7.01 -14.64
CA HIS A 283 -2.06 -6.69 -15.67
C HIS A 283 -2.59 -7.01 -17.09
N THR A 284 -3.41 -8.06 -17.19
CA THR A 284 -4.03 -8.47 -18.47
C THR A 284 -5.16 -7.53 -18.92
N ARG A 285 -5.53 -6.55 -18.08
CA ARG A 285 -6.72 -5.71 -18.26
C ARG A 285 -6.42 -4.22 -18.35
N PHE A 286 -5.18 -3.77 -18.19
CA PHE A 286 -4.86 -2.33 -18.19
C PHE A 286 -5.41 -1.59 -19.40
N ALA A 287 -5.24 -2.12 -20.61
CA ALA A 287 -5.75 -1.52 -21.85
C ALA A 287 -7.26 -1.23 -21.85
N MET A 288 -8.04 -1.93 -21.03
CA MET A 288 -9.48 -1.73 -20.89
C MET A 288 -9.86 -0.83 -19.71
N MET A 289 -8.97 -0.63 -18.74
CA MET A 289 -9.21 0.27 -17.62
C MET A 289 -9.23 1.71 -18.12
N ASN A 290 -10.37 2.38 -18.00
CA ASN A 290 -10.62 3.64 -18.70
C ASN A 290 -10.96 4.82 -17.78
N VAL A 291 -10.54 4.76 -16.51
CA VAL A 291 -10.82 5.81 -15.51
C VAL A 291 -9.55 6.28 -14.81
N PRO A 292 -9.49 7.54 -14.35
CA PRO A 292 -8.41 8.06 -13.54
C PRO A 292 -8.46 7.45 -12.14
N ALA A 293 -7.29 7.27 -11.50
CA ALA A 293 -7.23 6.86 -10.11
C ALA A 293 -6.06 7.47 -9.34
N VAL A 294 -6.26 7.61 -8.03
CA VAL A 294 -5.19 7.79 -7.06
C VAL A 294 -4.83 6.43 -6.48
N ASN A 295 -3.55 6.06 -6.55
CA ASN A 295 -2.99 4.84 -5.96
C ASN A 295 -2.10 5.25 -4.78
N VAL A 296 -2.46 4.83 -3.57
CA VAL A 296 -1.75 5.18 -2.33
C VAL A 296 -1.13 3.94 -1.73
N GLY A 297 0.17 3.92 -1.50
CA GLY A 297 0.90 2.78 -0.92
C GLY A 297 1.95 3.20 0.10
N GLY A 298 2.60 2.22 0.71
CA GLY A 298 3.69 2.43 1.66
C GLY A 298 4.90 1.58 1.31
N TRP A 299 6.12 2.07 1.55
CA TRP A 299 7.35 1.30 1.30
C TRP A 299 7.44 0.00 2.12
N PHE A 300 6.81 -0.02 3.30
CA PHE A 300 6.70 -1.19 4.17
C PHE A 300 5.31 -1.83 4.13
N ASP A 301 4.48 -1.47 3.15
CA ASP A 301 3.19 -2.11 2.93
C ASP A 301 3.36 -3.45 2.22
N MET A 302 2.48 -4.40 2.57
CA MET A 302 2.48 -5.73 1.99
C MET A 302 2.25 -5.75 0.47
N PHE A 303 1.64 -4.70 -0.09
CA PHE A 303 1.30 -4.55 -1.51
C PHE A 303 2.11 -3.43 -2.18
N ALA A 304 3.25 -3.03 -1.60
CA ALA A 304 4.04 -1.89 -2.06
C ALA A 304 4.30 -1.94 -3.57
N GLN A 305 4.83 -3.06 -4.07
CA GLN A 305 5.14 -3.18 -5.50
C GLN A 305 3.87 -3.26 -6.37
N GLY A 306 2.86 -4.03 -5.97
CA GLY A 306 1.60 -4.10 -6.71
C GLY A 306 0.85 -2.77 -6.81
N THR A 307 0.97 -1.89 -5.80
CA THR A 307 0.40 -0.53 -5.86
C THR A 307 1.09 0.31 -6.93
N ILE A 308 2.41 0.17 -7.06
CA ILE A 308 3.22 0.86 -8.07
C ILE A 308 2.93 0.27 -9.46
N ASP A 309 2.84 -1.06 -9.58
CA ASP A 309 2.58 -1.75 -10.83
C ASP A 309 1.16 -1.41 -11.36
N GLN A 310 0.16 -1.25 -10.48
CA GLN A 310 -1.15 -0.69 -10.85
C GLN A 310 -1.08 0.73 -11.41
N PHE A 311 -0.32 1.62 -10.76
CA PHE A 311 -0.13 2.97 -11.26
C PHE A 311 0.52 2.93 -12.66
N MET A 312 1.67 2.28 -12.80
CA MET A 312 2.42 2.24 -14.06
C MET A 312 1.59 1.63 -15.18
N GLY A 313 0.90 0.52 -14.91
CA GLY A 313 0.04 -0.16 -15.85
C GLY A 313 -1.05 0.74 -16.41
N ARG A 314 -1.80 1.41 -15.52
CA ARG A 314 -2.88 2.33 -15.92
C ARG A 314 -2.35 3.62 -16.53
N GLN A 315 -1.24 4.14 -16.04
CA GLN A 315 -0.63 5.40 -16.49
C GLN A 315 -0.14 5.30 -17.93
N HIS A 316 0.47 4.15 -18.32
CA HIS A 316 1.11 4.00 -19.63
C HIS A 316 0.32 3.13 -20.61
N GLN A 317 -0.41 2.14 -20.09
CA GLN A 317 -1.12 1.13 -20.88
C GLN A 317 -2.64 1.23 -20.75
N GLY A 318 -3.14 2.11 -19.89
CA GLY A 318 -4.58 2.34 -19.69
C GLY A 318 -5.32 2.78 -20.96
N GLY A 319 -6.65 2.67 -20.92
CA GLY A 319 -7.53 3.30 -21.90
C GLY A 319 -7.46 4.83 -21.87
N GLU A 320 -8.10 5.51 -22.82
CA GLU A 320 -8.02 6.96 -23.02
C GLU A 320 -8.36 7.80 -21.77
N GLY A 321 -9.31 7.35 -20.96
CA GLY A 321 -9.70 8.00 -19.71
C GLY A 321 -8.77 7.69 -18.53
N SER A 322 -7.82 6.76 -18.69
CA SER A 322 -6.88 6.34 -17.65
C SER A 322 -5.45 6.80 -17.94
N LYS A 323 -4.98 6.64 -19.17
CA LYS A 323 -3.62 6.94 -19.60
C LYS A 323 -3.25 8.40 -19.31
N GLY A 324 -2.13 8.61 -18.62
CA GLY A 324 -1.65 9.94 -18.24
C GLY A 324 -2.43 10.63 -17.09
N ARG A 325 -3.46 9.97 -16.53
CA ARG A 325 -4.36 10.55 -15.51
C ARG A 325 -4.34 9.80 -14.18
N GLN A 326 -3.28 9.03 -13.93
CA GLN A 326 -3.09 8.36 -12.65
C GLN A 326 -2.29 9.24 -11.70
N LYS A 327 -2.53 9.07 -10.40
CA LYS A 327 -1.67 9.58 -9.34
C LYS A 327 -1.12 8.42 -8.50
N LEU A 328 0.12 8.55 -8.03
CA LEU A 328 0.79 7.61 -7.13
C LEU A 328 1.27 8.36 -5.89
N ILE A 329 0.94 7.85 -4.71
CA ILE A 329 1.46 8.37 -3.44
C ILE A 329 2.12 7.22 -2.69
N MET A 330 3.43 7.32 -2.44
CA MET A 330 4.20 6.32 -1.69
C MET A 330 4.83 6.95 -0.45
N GLY A 331 4.29 6.67 0.73
CA GLY A 331 4.89 7.09 2.01
C GLY A 331 5.76 6.00 2.64
N PRO A 332 6.48 6.29 3.75
CA PRO A 332 7.26 5.30 4.48
C PRO A 332 6.36 4.48 5.41
N TRP A 333 5.18 4.08 4.93
CA TRP A 333 4.12 3.47 5.73
C TRP A 333 4.17 1.95 5.69
N GLN A 334 3.59 1.37 6.72
CA GLN A 334 3.11 0.00 6.71
C GLN A 334 1.73 -0.06 6.02
N HIS A 335 0.96 -1.14 6.21
CA HIS A 335 -0.39 -1.26 5.65
C HIS A 335 -1.38 -0.17 6.11
N ALA A 336 -1.15 0.45 7.27
CA ALA A 336 -1.93 1.59 7.74
C ALA A 336 -1.24 2.90 7.29
N VAL A 337 -1.77 3.50 6.22
CA VAL A 337 -1.30 4.78 5.67
C VAL A 337 -1.29 5.87 6.74
N GLY A 338 -0.20 6.65 6.81
CA GLY A 338 -0.02 7.74 7.77
C GLY A 338 0.36 7.29 9.19
N LYS A 339 0.28 5.99 9.50
CA LYS A 339 0.62 5.48 10.83
C LYS A 339 2.13 5.41 11.02
N MET A 340 2.58 5.93 12.16
CA MET A 340 3.96 5.84 12.67
C MET A 340 3.98 5.28 14.10
N PRO A 341 5.09 4.70 14.57
CA PRO A 341 6.32 4.40 13.82
C PRO A 341 6.12 3.32 12.74
N ALA A 342 6.95 3.35 11.70
CA ALA A 342 7.02 2.34 10.66
C ALA A 342 8.03 1.25 11.07
N GLY A 343 7.61 0.41 12.01
CA GLY A 343 8.46 -0.57 12.67
C GLY A 343 9.10 0.10 13.89
N GLU A 344 10.42 0.19 13.88
CA GLU A 344 11.22 0.84 14.94
C GLU A 344 11.63 2.27 14.56
N LEU A 345 11.34 2.71 13.34
CA LEU A 345 11.69 4.04 12.84
C LEU A 345 10.47 4.98 12.78
N THR A 346 10.69 6.23 13.15
CA THR A 346 9.72 7.32 12.97
C THR A 346 10.27 8.29 11.94
N PHE A 347 9.62 8.37 10.79
CA PHE A 347 9.97 9.31 9.74
C PHE A 347 9.24 10.64 9.97
N PRO A 348 9.94 11.79 10.02
CA PRO A 348 9.32 13.09 10.30
C PRO A 348 8.36 13.50 9.17
N ASP A 349 7.30 14.23 9.49
CA ASP A 349 6.32 14.77 8.53
C ASP A 349 5.66 13.75 7.57
N ALA A 350 5.84 12.45 7.85
CA ALA A 350 5.32 11.35 7.06
C ALA A 350 3.98 10.83 7.57
N ASN A 351 3.37 11.43 8.59
CA ASN A 351 2.16 10.91 9.23
C ASN A 351 0.84 11.16 8.46
N ARG A 352 0.93 11.62 7.20
CA ARG A 352 -0.24 12.00 6.38
C ARG A 352 0.07 11.92 4.89
N ILE A 353 -0.98 11.70 4.10
CA ILE A 353 -0.97 11.88 2.64
C ILE A 353 -0.78 13.39 2.34
N PRO A 354 0.03 13.78 1.33
CA PRO A 354 0.10 15.17 0.90
C PRO A 354 -1.28 15.70 0.49
N ILE A 355 -1.69 16.83 1.07
CA ILE A 355 -3.08 17.34 1.05
C ILE A 355 -3.61 17.60 -0.36
N GLN A 356 -2.73 17.88 -1.32
CA GLN A 356 -3.09 18.10 -2.70
C GLN A 356 -3.69 16.85 -3.38
N TYR A 357 -3.48 15.65 -2.82
CA TYR A 357 -4.07 14.41 -3.34
C TYR A 357 -5.28 13.95 -2.51
N ASP A 358 -5.92 14.83 -1.75
CA ASP A 358 -7.09 14.48 -0.93
C ASP A 358 -8.25 13.87 -1.77
N PRO A 359 -8.92 12.80 -1.27
CA PRO A 359 -10.01 12.15 -2.00
C PRO A 359 -11.21 13.07 -2.29
N VAL A 360 -11.53 14.03 -1.41
CA VAL A 360 -12.64 14.98 -1.65
C VAL A 360 -12.29 15.92 -2.81
N ARG A 361 -11.03 16.40 -2.88
CA ARG A 361 -10.54 17.20 -4.01
C ARG A 361 -10.58 16.39 -5.32
N TRP A 362 -10.16 15.13 -5.27
CA TRP A 362 -10.22 14.21 -6.41
C TRP A 362 -11.64 13.98 -6.93
N PHE A 363 -12.58 13.68 -6.04
CA PHE A 363 -13.97 13.46 -6.44
C PHE A 363 -14.69 14.76 -6.86
N ALA A 364 -14.34 15.91 -6.27
CA ALA A 364 -14.91 17.19 -6.70
C ALA A 364 -14.57 17.50 -8.16
N HIS A 365 -13.34 17.18 -8.58
CA HIS A 365 -12.94 17.33 -9.97
C HIS A 365 -13.72 16.35 -10.88
N TYR A 366 -13.63 15.04 -10.64
CA TYR A 366 -14.15 14.04 -11.58
C TYR A 366 -15.67 13.80 -11.54
N LEU A 367 -16.34 14.09 -10.41
CA LEU A 367 -17.79 13.88 -10.27
C LEU A 367 -18.61 15.17 -10.34
N LYS A 368 -18.01 16.32 -10.02
CA LYS A 368 -18.70 17.61 -9.99
C LYS A 368 -18.14 18.63 -10.99
N GLY A 369 -17.06 18.31 -11.71
CA GLY A 369 -16.47 19.20 -12.70
C GLY A 369 -15.78 20.43 -12.10
N VAL A 370 -15.39 20.37 -10.82
CA VAL A 370 -14.69 21.49 -10.16
C VAL A 370 -13.27 21.59 -10.71
N ASP A 371 -12.92 22.72 -11.33
CA ASP A 371 -11.53 23.04 -11.67
C ASP A 371 -10.77 23.47 -10.42
N ASN A 372 -10.20 22.49 -9.74
CA ASN A 372 -9.38 22.68 -8.55
C ASN A 372 -7.89 22.42 -8.83
N GLY A 373 -7.49 22.30 -10.10
CA GLY A 373 -6.10 22.09 -10.51
C GLY A 373 -5.50 20.70 -10.26
N ILE A 374 -6.27 19.68 -9.85
CA ILE A 374 -5.70 18.37 -9.52
C ILE A 374 -4.98 17.67 -10.69
N ASP A 375 -5.41 17.95 -11.92
CA ASP A 375 -4.74 17.44 -13.12
C ASP A 375 -3.34 18.05 -13.32
N LYS A 376 -3.08 19.24 -12.75
CA LYS A 376 -1.79 19.94 -12.83
C LYS A 376 -0.82 19.51 -11.73
N GLU A 377 -1.29 18.81 -10.71
CA GLU A 377 -0.42 18.25 -9.67
C GLU A 377 0.50 17.19 -10.28
N PRO A 378 1.74 17.04 -9.79
CA PRO A 378 2.63 15.96 -10.21
C PRO A 378 1.96 14.59 -10.12
N ALA A 379 2.25 13.68 -11.05
CA ALA A 379 1.64 12.36 -11.06
C ALA A 379 2.09 11.50 -9.87
N VAL A 380 3.27 11.76 -9.32
CA VAL A 380 3.86 10.97 -8.25
C VAL A 380 4.23 11.87 -7.08
N ALA A 381 3.82 11.49 -5.88
CA ALA A 381 4.36 11.97 -4.62
C ALA A 381 5.00 10.79 -3.88
N TYR A 382 6.25 10.90 -3.51
CA TYR A 382 6.99 9.81 -2.89
C TYR A 382 7.86 10.33 -1.76
N TYR A 383 7.83 9.65 -0.64
CA TYR A 383 8.63 10.03 0.52
C TYR A 383 10.01 9.39 0.41
N VAL A 384 11.06 10.20 0.38
CA VAL A 384 12.43 9.73 0.41
C VAL A 384 12.83 9.53 1.86
N MET A 385 13.05 8.28 2.27
CA MET A 385 13.52 7.96 3.62
C MET A 385 14.97 8.43 3.82
N GLY A 386 15.39 8.61 5.06
CA GLY A 386 16.77 8.94 5.40
C GLY A 386 17.09 8.60 6.85
N ASP A 387 18.22 9.07 7.36
CA ASP A 387 18.61 8.88 8.76
C ASP A 387 17.62 9.60 9.69
N THR A 388 16.86 8.83 10.46
CA THR A 388 15.87 9.34 11.42
C THR A 388 16.46 9.73 12.78
N SER A 389 17.75 9.52 13.00
CA SER A 389 18.44 9.83 14.27
C SER A 389 19.03 11.25 14.29
N MET A 390 19.24 11.85 13.12
CA MET A 390 19.84 13.16 12.96
C MET A 390 18.84 14.14 12.31
N PRO A 391 18.38 15.18 13.03
CA PRO A 391 17.56 16.23 12.44
C PRO A 391 18.24 16.89 11.24
N GLY A 392 17.52 17.00 10.12
CA GLY A 392 18.04 17.62 8.88
C GLY A 392 19.00 16.73 8.08
N ALA A 393 19.17 15.44 8.43
CA ALA A 393 19.88 14.51 7.57
C ALA A 393 19.20 14.43 6.19
N PRO A 394 19.98 14.40 5.08
CA PRO A 394 19.46 14.19 3.74
C PRO A 394 18.44 13.05 3.63
N GLY A 395 17.37 13.30 2.88
CA GLY A 395 16.16 12.48 2.88
C GLY A 395 15.16 12.99 3.91
N ASN A 396 14.25 12.11 4.33
CA ASN A 396 13.14 12.40 5.23
C ASN A 396 12.19 13.51 4.73
N GLU A 397 11.83 13.45 3.45
CA GLU A 397 11.02 14.49 2.81
C GLU A 397 10.10 13.91 1.73
N TRP A 398 8.99 14.61 1.48
CA TRP A 398 8.15 14.35 0.32
C TRP A 398 8.77 14.98 -0.91
N ARG A 399 8.91 14.18 -1.98
CA ARG A 399 9.28 14.65 -3.31
C ARG A 399 8.18 14.36 -4.31
N TYR A 400 8.26 15.05 -5.44
CA TYR A 400 7.25 15.00 -6.49
C TYR A 400 7.91 14.76 -7.85
N ALA A 401 7.23 13.98 -8.69
CA ALA A 401 7.66 13.69 -10.04
C ALA A 401 6.46 13.58 -10.99
N ASP A 402 6.71 13.80 -12.28
CA ASP A 402 5.68 13.67 -13.31
C ASP A 402 5.41 12.21 -13.69
N ASP A 403 6.27 11.27 -13.27
CA ASP A 403 6.14 9.87 -13.62
C ASP A 403 6.93 8.93 -12.69
N TRP A 404 6.64 7.62 -12.77
CA TRP A 404 7.40 6.56 -12.11
C TRP A 404 7.74 5.42 -13.09
N PRO A 405 8.97 4.87 -13.09
CA PRO A 405 10.08 5.22 -12.21
C PRO A 405 10.68 6.59 -12.54
N ILE A 406 11.23 7.26 -11.52
CA ILE A 406 12.01 8.48 -11.76
C ILE A 406 13.30 8.15 -12.55
N PRO A 407 13.85 9.08 -13.33
CA PRO A 407 15.12 8.86 -14.02
C PRO A 407 16.25 8.49 -13.05
N ALA A 408 16.81 7.30 -13.22
CA ALA A 408 17.90 6.81 -12.39
C ALA A 408 18.88 5.97 -13.22
N LYS A 409 20.16 5.98 -12.82
CA LYS A 409 21.17 5.09 -13.39
C LYS A 409 21.21 3.81 -12.56
N GLU A 410 20.90 2.68 -13.17
CA GLU A 410 21.11 1.38 -12.55
C GLU A 410 22.61 1.14 -12.36
N LYS A 411 23.02 0.82 -11.13
CA LYS A 411 24.41 0.47 -10.82
C LYS A 411 24.48 -0.91 -10.18
N PRO A 412 25.39 -1.77 -10.63
CA PRO A 412 25.70 -3.00 -9.91
C PRO A 412 26.55 -2.70 -8.67
N VAL A 413 26.15 -3.27 -7.55
CA VAL A 413 26.91 -3.34 -6.29
C VAL A 413 27.23 -4.81 -6.05
N TYR A 414 28.49 -5.17 -6.24
CA TYR A 414 28.95 -6.55 -6.23
C TYR A 414 29.21 -7.06 -4.82
N LEU A 415 28.84 -8.32 -4.61
CA LEU A 415 29.19 -9.11 -3.44
C LEU A 415 30.58 -9.71 -3.67
N THR A 416 31.50 -9.57 -2.73
CA THR A 416 32.91 -9.99 -2.88
C THR A 416 33.32 -11.04 -1.85
N ALA A 417 34.40 -11.77 -2.15
CA ALA A 417 34.94 -12.88 -1.34
C ALA A 417 35.30 -12.50 0.11
N ASP A 418 35.60 -11.24 0.37
CA ASP A 418 35.89 -10.69 1.69
C ASP A 418 34.63 -10.19 2.43
N LYS A 419 33.44 -10.60 1.96
CA LYS A 419 32.12 -10.20 2.50
C LYS A 419 31.87 -8.70 2.46
N LYS A 420 32.41 -8.01 1.45
CA LYS A 420 32.14 -6.59 1.20
C LYS A 420 31.14 -6.38 0.08
N LEU A 421 30.60 -5.16 0.06
CA LEU A 421 29.85 -4.62 -1.08
C LEU A 421 30.70 -3.56 -1.77
N THR A 422 30.93 -3.71 -3.07
CA THR A 422 31.79 -2.80 -3.84
C THR A 422 31.16 -2.45 -5.20
N LEU A 423 31.58 -1.33 -5.79
CA LEU A 423 31.15 -0.95 -7.15
C LEU A 423 31.98 -1.63 -8.25
N GLY A 424 33.14 -2.17 -7.91
CA GLY A 424 33.99 -2.91 -8.85
C GLY A 424 33.59 -4.37 -8.89
N ALA A 425 33.57 -4.99 -10.07
CA ALA A 425 33.35 -6.42 -10.19
C ALA A 425 34.48 -7.20 -9.48
N PRO A 426 34.19 -8.37 -8.90
CA PRO A 426 35.24 -9.23 -8.34
C PRO A 426 36.23 -9.64 -9.42
N ALA A 427 37.53 -9.64 -9.07
CA ALA A 427 38.61 -10.08 -9.96
C ALA A 427 39.18 -11.45 -9.59
N GLN A 428 38.87 -11.95 -8.39
CA GLN A 428 39.31 -13.25 -7.92
C GLN A 428 38.48 -14.36 -8.58
N GLY A 429 39.12 -15.46 -8.97
CA GLY A 429 38.44 -16.69 -9.41
C GLY A 429 38.10 -17.62 -8.25
N ASP A 430 37.13 -18.51 -8.46
CA ASP A 430 36.74 -19.60 -7.53
C ASP A 430 36.51 -19.14 -6.09
N ALA A 431 35.55 -18.23 -5.91
CA ALA A 431 35.22 -17.62 -4.64
C ALA A 431 33.73 -17.72 -4.34
N TYR A 432 33.39 -18.32 -3.21
CA TYR A 432 32.02 -18.48 -2.75
C TYR A 432 31.93 -18.48 -1.23
N HIS A 433 30.71 -18.27 -0.72
CA HIS A 433 30.35 -18.47 0.68
C HIS A 433 29.34 -19.61 0.80
N GLU A 434 29.71 -20.64 1.56
CA GLU A 434 28.87 -21.81 1.81
C GLU A 434 28.15 -21.69 3.15
N TYR A 435 26.89 -22.13 3.19
CA TYR A 435 26.13 -22.32 4.43
C TYR A 435 25.20 -23.53 4.29
N THR A 436 24.77 -24.10 5.41
CA THR A 436 23.78 -25.17 5.42
C THR A 436 22.48 -24.67 6.03
N PHE A 437 21.42 -24.69 5.22
CA PHE A 437 20.07 -24.40 5.66
C PHE A 437 19.38 -25.67 6.19
N ASP A 438 18.83 -25.57 7.39
CA ASP A 438 18.03 -26.62 8.03
C ASP A 438 16.54 -26.20 8.05
N PRO A 439 15.66 -26.87 7.28
CA PRO A 439 14.22 -26.55 7.31
C PRO A 439 13.56 -26.69 8.68
N ALA A 440 14.18 -27.37 9.65
CA ALA A 440 13.69 -27.45 11.04
C ALA A 440 14.06 -26.22 11.88
N ASN A 441 14.97 -25.36 11.41
CA ASN A 441 15.38 -24.13 12.08
C ASN A 441 15.41 -22.95 11.08
N PRO A 442 14.25 -22.55 10.52
CA PRO A 442 14.21 -21.49 9.53
C PRO A 442 14.58 -20.12 10.12
N CYS A 443 15.22 -19.28 9.31
CA CYS A 443 15.54 -17.90 9.66
C CYS A 443 14.24 -17.12 9.91
N PRO A 444 14.11 -16.47 11.08
CA PRO A 444 12.88 -15.81 11.46
C PRO A 444 12.61 -14.52 10.67
N THR A 445 11.33 -14.21 10.46
CA THR A 445 10.86 -12.91 9.98
C THR A 445 11.01 -11.87 11.08
N ILE A 446 11.65 -10.74 10.76
CA ILE A 446 11.77 -9.56 11.63
C ILE A 446 11.47 -8.32 10.80
N GLY A 447 10.30 -7.71 11.03
CA GLY A 447 9.86 -6.54 10.26
C GLY A 447 9.51 -6.88 8.82
N GLY A 448 9.68 -5.91 7.92
CA GLY A 448 9.45 -6.04 6.48
C GLY A 448 8.03 -5.69 6.07
N GLN A 449 7.70 -5.99 4.81
CA GLN A 449 6.39 -5.70 4.25
C GLN A 449 5.36 -6.75 4.67
N ASN A 450 4.84 -6.72 5.90
CA ASN A 450 3.90 -7.73 6.44
C ASN A 450 2.54 -7.15 6.87
N LEU A 451 1.51 -8.00 6.97
CA LEU A 451 0.14 -7.61 7.39
C LEU A 451 -0.34 -8.19 8.73
N THR A 452 0.08 -9.38 9.10
CA THR A 452 -0.51 -10.10 10.26
C THR A 452 0.52 -10.40 11.33
N ILE A 453 1.79 -10.12 11.03
CA ILE A 453 2.95 -10.27 11.92
C ILE A 453 3.69 -8.93 12.05
N ALA A 454 4.86 -8.95 12.70
CA ALA A 454 5.73 -7.77 12.83
C ALA A 454 6.12 -7.23 11.45
N ARG A 455 6.15 -5.90 11.30
CA ARG A 455 6.26 -5.21 10.01
C ARG A 455 6.95 -3.86 10.15
N GLY A 456 7.34 -3.25 9.04
CA GLY A 456 8.12 -2.01 9.03
C GLY A 456 9.62 -2.26 9.13
N SER A 457 10.38 -1.17 9.23
CA SER A 457 11.84 -1.25 9.40
C SER A 457 12.17 -1.70 10.82
N MET A 458 12.88 -2.81 10.95
CA MET A 458 13.26 -3.38 12.25
C MET A 458 14.71 -3.85 12.19
N ASP A 459 15.37 -3.85 13.34
CA ASP A 459 16.78 -4.23 13.46
C ASP A 459 17.03 -5.72 13.15
N GLN A 460 17.89 -5.98 12.18
CA GLN A 460 18.19 -7.31 11.64
C GLN A 460 19.38 -7.99 12.32
N ARG A 461 20.10 -7.35 13.25
CA ARG A 461 21.31 -7.92 13.88
C ARG A 461 21.12 -9.34 14.43
N LYS A 462 19.92 -9.66 14.92
CA LYS A 462 19.57 -11.00 15.46
C LYS A 462 19.60 -12.11 14.40
N VAL A 463 19.23 -11.82 13.15
CA VAL A 463 19.25 -12.81 12.06
C VAL A 463 20.55 -12.79 11.29
N GLU A 464 21.24 -11.65 11.25
CA GLU A 464 22.55 -11.49 10.62
C GLU A 464 23.65 -12.31 11.30
N SER A 465 23.46 -12.70 12.57
CA SER A 465 24.41 -13.51 13.33
C SER A 465 24.21 -15.02 13.17
N ARG A 466 23.31 -15.47 12.29
CA ARG A 466 23.02 -16.90 12.11
C ARG A 466 24.04 -17.57 11.18
N ASP A 467 24.33 -18.84 11.43
CA ASP A 467 25.26 -19.63 10.60
C ASP A 467 24.72 -19.92 9.18
N ASP A 468 23.39 -19.82 8.98
CA ASP A 468 22.73 -19.96 7.68
C ASP A 468 22.48 -18.60 6.99
N ALA A 469 23.25 -17.57 7.35
CA ALA A 469 23.19 -16.24 6.77
C ALA A 469 24.57 -15.78 6.28
N VAL A 470 24.64 -15.36 5.02
CA VAL A 470 25.82 -14.71 4.44
C VAL A 470 25.56 -13.21 4.38
N VAL A 471 26.38 -12.44 5.09
CA VAL A 471 26.22 -10.99 5.22
C VAL A 471 27.35 -10.26 4.50
N PHE A 472 26.99 -9.34 3.61
CA PHE A 472 27.90 -8.46 2.89
C PHE A 472 27.64 -7.01 3.31
N THR A 473 28.69 -6.25 3.62
CA THR A 473 28.53 -4.86 4.07
C THR A 473 29.47 -3.93 3.30
N SER A 474 29.00 -2.74 2.91
CA SER A 474 29.87 -1.71 2.33
C SER A 474 30.83 -1.12 3.37
N GLU A 475 31.83 -0.38 2.90
CA GLU A 475 32.48 0.62 3.75
C GLU A 475 31.48 1.72 4.17
N PRO A 476 31.75 2.48 5.25
CA PRO A 476 30.93 3.65 5.56
C PRO A 476 30.91 4.56 4.35
N LEU A 477 29.74 5.09 4.01
CA LEU A 477 29.60 5.99 2.89
C LEU A 477 30.25 7.33 3.24
N ASP A 478 31.18 7.79 2.42
CA ASP A 478 31.82 9.11 2.60
C ASP A 478 30.85 10.28 2.34
N LYS A 479 29.77 10.01 1.60
CA LYS A 479 28.73 10.97 1.23
C LYS A 479 27.37 10.29 1.12
N PRO A 480 26.25 11.02 1.26
CA PRO A 480 24.93 10.46 1.07
C PRO A 480 24.74 9.87 -0.33
N VAL A 481 24.06 8.72 -0.41
CA VAL A 481 23.72 8.03 -1.66
C VAL A 481 22.22 7.74 -1.68
N GLU A 482 21.52 8.31 -2.66
CA GLU A 482 20.12 8.03 -2.89
C GLU A 482 19.92 6.76 -3.72
N VAL A 483 18.96 5.95 -3.29
CA VAL A 483 18.44 4.79 -4.01
C VAL A 483 16.92 4.90 -4.06
N THR A 484 16.38 5.10 -5.26
CA THR A 484 14.95 5.28 -5.50
C THR A 484 14.51 4.56 -6.76
N GLY A 485 13.64 3.56 -6.61
CA GLY A 485 13.20 2.68 -7.69
C GLY A 485 13.17 1.21 -7.25
N ARG A 486 12.99 0.30 -8.21
CA ARG A 486 12.94 -1.16 -8.00
C ARG A 486 14.35 -1.75 -7.88
N LEU A 487 14.59 -2.56 -6.85
CA LEU A 487 15.87 -3.21 -6.59
C LEU A 487 15.82 -4.69 -7.01
N TRP A 488 16.92 -5.17 -7.58
CA TRP A 488 17.05 -6.56 -8.02
C TRP A 488 18.34 -7.17 -7.47
N ALA A 489 18.27 -8.34 -6.85
CA ALA A 489 19.47 -9.11 -6.52
C ALA A 489 19.69 -10.19 -7.58
N LYS A 490 20.83 -10.16 -8.26
CA LYS A 490 21.28 -11.18 -9.21
C LYS A 490 22.34 -12.02 -8.52
N ILE A 491 21.99 -13.24 -8.14
CA ILE A 491 22.80 -14.10 -7.29
C ILE A 491 23.14 -15.39 -8.06
N PHE A 492 24.43 -15.69 -8.15
CA PHE A 492 24.91 -16.99 -8.60
C PHE A 492 24.93 -17.95 -7.41
N VAL A 493 24.23 -19.08 -7.56
CA VAL A 493 24.01 -20.03 -6.48
C VAL A 493 24.11 -21.46 -6.97
N SER A 494 24.63 -22.35 -6.11
CA SER A 494 24.41 -23.79 -6.23
C SER A 494 23.79 -24.34 -4.94
N SER A 495 23.07 -25.45 -5.02
CA SER A 495 22.53 -26.15 -3.85
C SER A 495 22.86 -27.64 -3.92
N SER A 496 22.96 -28.30 -2.77
CA SER A 496 23.01 -29.77 -2.68
C SER A 496 21.63 -30.43 -2.90
N ALA A 497 20.55 -29.64 -2.94
CA ALA A 497 19.18 -30.12 -2.96
C ALA A 497 18.51 -29.92 -4.34
N LEU A 498 17.34 -30.54 -4.53
CA LEU A 498 16.53 -30.42 -5.75
C LEU A 498 15.75 -29.11 -5.82
N ASP A 499 15.60 -28.43 -4.68
CA ASP A 499 15.01 -27.11 -4.59
C ASP A 499 15.51 -26.41 -3.32
N THR A 500 15.48 -25.08 -3.31
CA THR A 500 15.75 -24.24 -2.14
C THR A 500 15.09 -22.88 -2.36
N ASP A 501 15.04 -22.05 -1.32
CA ASP A 501 14.70 -20.65 -1.48
C ASP A 501 15.97 -19.79 -1.34
N LEU A 502 15.99 -18.63 -1.99
CA LEU A 502 16.93 -17.56 -1.70
C LEU A 502 16.16 -16.34 -1.22
N SER A 503 16.46 -15.91 0.00
CA SER A 503 15.92 -14.71 0.63
C SER A 503 17.03 -13.67 0.76
N VAL A 504 16.76 -12.46 0.28
CA VAL A 504 17.68 -11.32 0.32
C VAL A 504 17.07 -10.20 1.15
N ARG A 505 17.81 -9.68 2.14
CA ARG A 505 17.44 -8.50 2.92
C ARG A 505 18.44 -7.39 2.68
N ILE A 506 17.95 -6.17 2.47
CA ILE A 506 18.74 -4.97 2.23
C ILE A 506 18.50 -4.01 3.39
N CYS A 507 19.56 -3.67 4.10
CA CYS A 507 19.51 -2.87 5.32
C CYS A 507 20.35 -1.60 5.20
N ASP A 508 19.89 -0.56 5.91
CA ASP A 508 20.67 0.61 6.25
C ASP A 508 21.32 0.41 7.63
N VAL A 509 22.65 0.37 7.68
CA VAL A 509 23.40 0.21 8.93
C VAL A 509 23.78 1.58 9.45
N TYR A 510 23.19 1.94 10.58
CA TYR A 510 23.42 3.22 11.24
C TYR A 510 24.81 3.26 11.89
N PRO A 511 25.39 4.45 12.12
CA PRO A 511 26.66 4.61 12.83
C PRO A 511 26.67 4.01 14.25
N ASP A 512 25.50 3.91 14.90
CA ASP A 512 25.33 3.28 16.21
C ASP A 512 25.29 1.73 16.15
N GLY A 513 25.38 1.16 14.95
CA GLY A 513 25.46 -0.27 14.68
C GLY A 513 24.11 -0.96 14.46
N ARG A 514 22.96 -0.29 14.60
CA ARG A 514 21.66 -0.87 14.21
C ARG A 514 21.64 -1.18 12.72
N SER A 515 21.08 -2.32 12.33
CA SER A 515 20.93 -2.72 10.91
C SER A 515 19.46 -2.73 10.53
N MET A 516 18.97 -1.62 9.97
CA MET A 516 17.54 -1.38 9.78
C MET A 516 17.09 -1.91 8.42
N LEU A 517 16.14 -2.84 8.40
CA LEU A 517 15.59 -3.40 7.16
C LEU A 517 14.90 -2.31 6.32
N ILE A 518 15.29 -2.20 5.05
CA ILE A 518 14.72 -1.24 4.09
C ILE A 518 13.79 -1.94 3.10
N THR A 519 14.28 -3.00 2.47
CA THR A 519 13.48 -3.86 1.61
C THR A 519 14.06 -5.27 1.56
N GLU A 520 13.28 -6.22 1.06
CA GLU A 520 13.67 -7.62 0.94
C GLU A 520 12.97 -8.29 -0.24
N GLY A 521 13.52 -9.43 -0.67
CA GLY A 521 12.94 -10.29 -1.69
C GLY A 521 13.19 -11.75 -1.37
N ILE A 522 12.40 -12.64 -1.97
CA ILE A 522 12.62 -14.08 -1.93
C ILE A 522 12.42 -14.66 -3.32
N GLN A 523 13.06 -15.78 -3.63
CA GLN A 523 12.78 -16.58 -4.81
C GLN A 523 12.83 -18.06 -4.44
N ARG A 524 11.79 -18.80 -4.83
CA ARG A 524 11.77 -20.27 -4.78
C ARG A 524 12.40 -20.83 -6.05
N LEU A 525 13.47 -21.60 -5.94
CA LEU A 525 14.37 -21.83 -7.07
C LEU A 525 13.83 -22.79 -8.12
N ARG A 526 12.87 -23.67 -7.77
CA ARG A 526 12.15 -24.43 -8.80
C ARG A 526 11.44 -23.51 -9.82
N TYR A 527 11.10 -22.28 -9.43
CA TYR A 527 10.44 -21.29 -10.30
C TYR A 527 11.40 -20.24 -10.88
N ARG A 528 12.72 -20.42 -10.73
CA ARG A 528 13.75 -19.43 -11.15
C ARG A 528 13.68 -19.03 -12.64
N LYS A 529 13.16 -19.92 -13.50
CA LYS A 529 13.02 -19.69 -14.95
C LYS A 529 11.59 -19.38 -15.38
N SER A 530 10.59 -19.75 -14.59
CA SER A 530 9.18 -19.55 -14.89
C SER A 530 8.34 -19.67 -13.62
N ARG A 531 7.40 -18.73 -13.42
CA ARG A 531 6.37 -18.81 -12.38
C ARG A 531 5.26 -19.83 -12.67
N GLU A 532 5.17 -20.32 -13.91
CA GLU A 532 4.12 -21.26 -14.33
C GLU A 532 4.61 -22.71 -14.27
N LYS A 533 5.85 -22.94 -14.72
CA LYS A 533 6.43 -24.28 -14.89
C LYS A 533 7.62 -24.47 -13.96
N PRO A 534 7.49 -25.23 -12.86
CA PRO A 534 8.61 -25.52 -11.98
C PRO A 534 9.60 -26.47 -12.66
N GLU A 535 10.89 -26.21 -12.47
CA GLU A 535 12.02 -27.04 -12.90
C GLU A 535 12.93 -27.28 -11.70
N PRO A 536 13.26 -28.52 -11.30
CA PRO A 536 14.16 -28.77 -10.19
C PRO A 536 15.56 -28.18 -10.44
N LEU A 537 16.31 -27.96 -9.36
CA LEU A 537 17.75 -27.74 -9.41
C LEU A 537 18.48 -29.05 -9.70
N THR A 538 19.62 -28.94 -10.37
CA THR A 538 20.60 -30.01 -10.42
C THR A 538 21.59 -29.80 -9.27
N PRO A 539 21.71 -30.75 -8.32
CA PRO A 539 22.63 -30.59 -7.19
C PRO A 539 24.06 -30.25 -7.63
N GLY A 540 24.63 -29.20 -7.04
CA GLY A 540 25.98 -28.70 -7.32
C GLY A 540 26.13 -27.86 -8.60
N GLN A 541 25.10 -27.75 -9.43
CA GLN A 541 25.14 -26.87 -10.61
C GLN A 541 24.93 -25.41 -10.19
N VAL A 542 25.75 -24.51 -10.74
CA VAL A 542 25.61 -23.06 -10.54
C VAL A 542 24.52 -22.51 -11.46
N GLU A 543 23.63 -21.69 -10.89
CA GLU A 543 22.52 -21.03 -11.56
C GLU A 543 22.55 -19.52 -11.24
N GLU A 544 22.32 -18.65 -12.22
CA GLU A 544 22.05 -17.22 -11.97
C GLU A 544 20.55 -17.05 -11.65
N VAL A 545 20.25 -16.51 -10.47
CA VAL A 545 18.89 -16.26 -10.01
C VAL A 545 18.68 -14.77 -9.87
N THR A 546 17.56 -14.27 -10.41
CA THR A 546 17.12 -12.89 -10.20
C THR A 546 16.03 -12.87 -9.14
N ILE A 547 16.23 -12.07 -8.10
CA ILE A 547 15.31 -11.89 -6.97
C ILE A 547 14.81 -10.46 -7.03
N ASP A 548 13.49 -10.30 -7.09
CA ASP A 548 12.82 -9.01 -7.01
C ASP A 548 12.76 -8.56 -5.55
N CYS A 549 13.50 -7.49 -5.22
CA CYS A 549 13.53 -6.91 -3.87
C CYS A 549 12.57 -5.71 -3.75
N TRP A 550 11.69 -5.52 -4.74
CA TRP A 550 10.70 -4.46 -4.82
C TRP A 550 11.30 -3.05 -4.79
N SER A 551 10.42 -2.06 -4.92
CA SER A 551 10.79 -0.65 -4.93
C SER A 551 10.89 -0.05 -3.53
N THR A 552 11.82 0.89 -3.38
CA THR A 552 11.93 1.76 -2.20
C THR A 552 12.42 3.15 -2.60
N SER A 553 12.51 4.07 -1.63
CA SER A 553 13.14 5.37 -1.79
C SER A 553 13.85 5.76 -0.50
N ILE A 554 15.17 5.80 -0.52
CA ILE A 554 16.00 6.09 0.65
C ILE A 554 17.29 6.82 0.27
N VAL A 555 17.74 7.73 1.14
CA VAL A 555 19.12 8.22 1.17
C VAL A 555 19.88 7.48 2.25
N PHE A 556 20.81 6.62 1.85
CA PHE A 556 21.82 6.08 2.76
C PHE A 556 22.79 7.20 3.09
N ASN A 557 22.78 7.67 4.34
CA ASN A 557 23.49 8.89 4.75
C ASN A 557 25.00 8.67 4.91
N ALA A 558 25.78 9.75 4.98
CA ALA A 558 27.21 9.65 5.24
C ALA A 558 27.47 8.96 6.59
N GLY A 559 28.48 8.09 6.65
CA GLY A 559 28.78 7.26 7.82
C GLY A 559 27.91 6.01 7.96
N HIS A 560 26.77 5.93 7.28
CA HIS A 560 25.98 4.69 7.21
C HIS A 560 26.66 3.67 6.29
N ARG A 561 26.21 2.42 6.34
CA ARG A 561 26.61 1.36 5.41
C ARG A 561 25.39 0.72 4.78
N VAL A 562 25.55 0.25 3.55
CA VAL A 562 24.58 -0.67 2.96
C VAL A 562 24.95 -2.09 3.39
N ARG A 563 23.97 -2.89 3.79
CA ARG A 563 24.16 -4.32 4.09
C ARG A 563 23.18 -5.18 3.32
N VAL A 564 23.70 -6.28 2.79
CA VAL A 564 22.92 -7.33 2.11
C VAL A 564 23.11 -8.63 2.87
N MET A 565 22.01 -9.22 3.32
CA MET A 565 21.98 -10.56 3.91
C MET A 565 21.34 -11.53 2.93
N VAL A 566 22.00 -12.65 2.67
CA VAL A 566 21.47 -13.77 1.87
C VAL A 566 21.29 -14.98 2.79
N THR A 567 20.10 -15.57 2.79
CA THR A 567 19.76 -16.81 3.49
C THR A 567 18.74 -17.61 2.66
N SER A 568 18.23 -18.72 3.18
CA SER A 568 17.28 -19.60 2.47
C SER A 568 15.90 -19.70 3.11
N SER A 569 15.56 -18.76 4.00
CA SER A 569 14.21 -18.69 4.58
C SER A 569 13.89 -17.34 5.20
N ASN A 570 12.59 -17.07 5.36
CA ASN A 570 12.06 -15.92 6.08
C ASN A 570 10.70 -16.30 6.67
N TYR A 571 10.74 -17.06 7.77
CA TYR A 571 9.58 -17.71 8.36
C TYR A 571 9.06 -16.95 9.60
N PRO A 572 7.74 -16.73 9.78
CA PRO A 572 6.64 -17.32 9.02
C PRO A 572 6.09 -16.45 7.89
N ARG A 573 6.78 -15.38 7.45
CA ARG A 573 6.32 -14.57 6.29
C ARG A 573 6.08 -15.49 5.08
N PHE A 574 7.03 -16.37 4.80
CA PHE A 574 6.91 -17.41 3.78
C PHE A 574 6.88 -18.81 4.39
N ASP A 575 6.32 -19.77 3.66
CA ASP A 575 6.48 -21.19 3.97
C ASP A 575 7.94 -21.63 3.79
N VAL A 576 8.31 -22.75 4.39
CA VAL A 576 9.69 -23.24 4.39
C VAL A 576 9.89 -24.16 3.19
N ASN A 577 10.96 -23.96 2.42
CA ASN A 577 11.31 -24.94 1.38
C ASN A 577 11.85 -26.25 2.00
N PRO A 578 11.24 -27.42 1.76
CA PRO A 578 11.70 -28.68 2.35
C PRO A 578 12.99 -29.23 1.71
N GLY A 579 13.42 -28.70 0.55
CA GLY A 579 14.61 -29.17 -0.17
C GLY A 579 14.37 -30.36 -1.11
N THR A 580 13.22 -31.02 -1.01
CA THR A 580 12.89 -32.25 -1.73
C THR A 580 12.31 -32.01 -3.13
N GLY A 581 12.06 -30.75 -3.51
CA GLY A 581 11.26 -30.42 -4.70
C GLY A 581 9.76 -30.63 -4.53
N GLN A 582 9.28 -31.09 -3.37
CA GLN A 582 7.86 -31.19 -3.04
C GLN A 582 7.34 -29.93 -2.33
N PRO A 583 6.02 -29.68 -2.30
CA PRO A 583 5.45 -28.62 -1.47
C PRO A 583 5.73 -28.83 0.02
N TRP A 584 5.81 -27.73 0.79
CA TRP A 584 5.98 -27.79 2.24
C TRP A 584 4.77 -28.41 2.93
N SER A 585 5.02 -29.24 3.94
CA SER A 585 4.03 -29.60 4.96
C SER A 585 4.71 -29.86 6.31
N GLU A 586 3.97 -29.66 7.40
CA GLU A 586 4.50 -29.77 8.77
C GLU A 586 5.19 -31.13 9.02
N GLY A 587 4.52 -32.22 8.62
CA GLY A 587 5.00 -33.61 8.75
C GLY A 587 5.68 -34.18 7.50
N GLY A 588 5.95 -33.34 6.50
CA GLY A 588 6.64 -33.76 5.27
C GLY A 588 8.13 -34.01 5.49
N GLU A 589 8.74 -34.72 4.53
CA GLU A 589 10.19 -34.91 4.48
C GLU A 589 10.92 -33.57 4.33
N LYS A 590 12.03 -33.41 5.05
CA LYS A 590 12.85 -32.19 5.08
C LYS A 590 14.31 -32.59 4.92
N VAL A 591 14.97 -31.99 3.94
CA VAL A 591 16.38 -32.25 3.62
C VAL A 591 17.17 -30.97 3.91
N LYS A 592 18.31 -31.12 4.59
CA LYS A 592 19.26 -30.02 4.79
C LYS A 592 19.88 -29.62 3.45
N GLN A 593 19.97 -28.33 3.20
CA GLN A 593 20.37 -27.76 1.92
C GLN A 593 21.70 -27.04 2.10
N THR A 594 22.78 -27.58 1.56
CA THR A 594 24.07 -26.88 1.52
C THR A 594 24.10 -25.98 0.30
N ASN A 595 24.08 -24.67 0.53
CA ASN A 595 23.97 -23.65 -0.49
C ASN A 595 25.28 -22.86 -0.57
N ARG A 596 25.68 -22.49 -1.78
CA ARG A 596 26.87 -21.66 -2.05
C ARG A 596 26.47 -20.42 -2.80
N ILE A 597 26.89 -19.25 -2.30
CA ILE A 597 26.74 -17.96 -2.95
C ILE A 597 28.07 -17.61 -3.60
N TYR A 598 28.10 -17.58 -4.94
CA TYR A 598 29.31 -17.32 -5.70
C TYR A 598 29.55 -15.81 -5.85
N CYS A 599 30.81 -15.41 -5.78
CA CYS A 599 31.25 -14.01 -5.76
C CYS A 599 32.60 -13.82 -6.46
N ASP A 600 32.87 -14.67 -7.46
CA ASP A 600 34.08 -14.64 -8.28
C ASP A 600 33.87 -13.90 -9.60
N ALA A 601 34.95 -13.77 -10.37
CA ALA A 601 34.99 -13.05 -11.64
C ALA A 601 34.05 -13.63 -12.72
N GLU A 602 33.79 -14.94 -12.71
CA GLU A 602 32.89 -15.61 -13.66
C GLU A 602 31.42 -15.56 -13.19
N HIS A 603 31.23 -15.48 -11.86
CA HIS A 603 29.92 -15.50 -11.20
C HIS A 603 29.71 -14.25 -10.32
N PRO A 604 29.65 -13.05 -10.91
CA PRO A 604 29.61 -11.79 -10.16
C PRO A 604 28.22 -11.50 -9.59
N SER A 605 27.90 -12.11 -8.45
CA SER A 605 26.68 -11.81 -7.68
C SER A 605 26.63 -10.33 -7.29
N ARG A 606 25.46 -9.71 -7.46
CA ARG A 606 25.31 -8.25 -7.36
C ARG A 606 23.90 -7.81 -7.03
N LEU A 607 23.79 -6.70 -6.34
CA LEU A 607 22.57 -5.91 -6.23
C LEU A 607 22.54 -4.86 -7.35
N ILE A 608 21.43 -4.75 -8.07
CA ILE A 608 21.17 -3.69 -9.04
C ILE A 608 20.38 -2.60 -8.32
N VAL A 609 20.98 -1.43 -8.16
CA VAL A 609 20.39 -0.29 -7.44
C VAL A 609 20.11 0.87 -8.40
N PRO A 610 18.88 1.44 -8.39
CA PRO A 610 18.57 2.64 -9.15
C PRO A 610 19.05 3.89 -8.39
N MET A 611 20.09 4.54 -8.89
CA MET A 611 20.63 5.78 -8.32
C MET A 611 20.20 6.99 -9.14
N PRO A 612 19.24 7.82 -8.67
CA PRO A 612 18.93 9.08 -9.32
C PRO A 612 20.09 10.08 -9.18
N GLU A 613 20.06 11.14 -9.98
CA GLU A 613 20.93 12.29 -9.70
C GLU A 613 20.45 12.96 -8.41
N MET A 614 21.37 13.15 -7.45
CA MET A 614 21.05 13.79 -6.17
C MET A 614 20.45 15.17 -6.42
N GLN A 615 19.16 15.34 -6.11
CA GLN A 615 18.55 16.65 -6.09
C GLN A 615 19.19 17.45 -4.95
N LYS A 616 19.66 18.67 -5.26
CA LYS A 616 20.08 19.61 -4.21
C LYS A 616 18.85 19.91 -3.36
N SER A 617 18.93 19.67 -2.06
CA SER A 617 17.89 20.06 -1.10
C SER A 617 17.48 21.51 -1.37
N SER A 618 16.20 21.70 -1.68
CA SER A 618 15.58 23.04 -1.74
C SER A 618 15.32 23.50 -0.32
N ALA A 619 16.40 23.89 0.38
CA ALA A 619 16.31 24.67 1.60
C ALA A 619 16.41 26.16 1.23
N GLU A 620 15.26 26.79 0.98
CA GLU A 620 15.05 28.24 1.16
C GLU A 620 13.70 28.46 1.87
#